data_AF-A0A164N8M0-F1
#
_entry.id   AF-A0A164N8M0-F1
#
_cell.length_a   1.000
_cell.length_b   1.000
_cell.length_c   1.000
_cell.angle_alpha   90.00
_cell.angle_beta   90.00
_cell.angle_gamma   90.00
#
_symmetry.space_group_name_H-M   'P 1'
#
loop_
_entity.id
_entity.type
_entity.pdbx_description
1 polymer ?
#
loop_
_entity_poly.entity_id
_entity_poly.type
_entity_poly.pdbx_seq_one_letter_code
_entity_poly.pdbx_strand_id
1 'polypeptide(L)'
;MSLTPALDRETVMARARDAALSRTKFVEALIDAAQAAAAAHEKAAEATRTAARADAEHADAYKDALDAGWTAAELKDSGLIAPTPVGKKPSKTSAKRTTGRGTPRRRVGAENTAGPDRQHNDDVASSPTPDVSTEPQSSTTPAH
;
A
#
# COMPACT_ATOMS: atom_id res chain seq x y z
N MET A 1 -59.44 10.86 -2.83
CA MET A 1 -58.98 11.77 -1.77
C MET A 1 -57.52 11.46 -1.48
N SER A 2 -56.62 12.38 -1.80
CA SER A 2 -55.18 12.17 -1.65
C SER A 2 -54.77 12.48 -0.21
N LEU A 3 -54.43 11.44 0.56
CA LEU A 3 -53.85 11.58 1.89
C LEU A 3 -52.33 11.72 1.74
N THR A 4 -51.83 12.95 1.70
CA THR A 4 -50.41 13.20 1.95
C THR A 4 -50.15 12.85 3.41
N PRO A 5 -49.28 11.88 3.74
CA PRO A 5 -48.96 11.60 5.13
C PRO A 5 -48.31 12.86 5.73
N ALA A 6 -48.94 13.42 6.76
CA ALA A 6 -48.36 14.52 7.51
C ALA A 6 -47.06 14.03 8.18
N LEU A 7 -45.93 14.64 7.85
CA LEU A 7 -44.63 14.33 8.43
C LEU A 7 -44.60 14.80 9.89
N ASP A 8 -44.52 13.85 10.82
CA ASP A 8 -44.27 14.16 12.23
C ASP A 8 -42.83 14.63 12.43
N ARG A 9 -42.68 15.94 12.65
CA ARG A 9 -41.39 16.61 12.81
C ARG A 9 -40.60 16.08 14.01
N GLU A 10 -41.27 15.75 15.11
CA GLU A 10 -40.61 15.34 16.33
C GLU A 10 -39.93 13.98 16.16
N THR A 11 -40.65 13.00 15.59
CA THR A 11 -40.09 11.69 15.24
C THR A 11 -38.92 11.80 14.26
N VAL A 12 -39.02 12.66 13.24
CA VAL A 12 -37.92 12.87 12.27
C VAL A 12 -36.67 13.43 12.96
N MET A 13 -36.84 14.40 13.85
CA MET A 13 -35.72 14.99 14.59
C MET A 13 -35.11 14.02 15.61
N ALA A 14 -35.92 13.23 16.31
CA ALA A 14 -35.44 12.19 17.22
C ALA A 14 -34.59 11.15 16.46
N ARG A 15 -35.10 10.62 15.35
CA ARG A 15 -34.35 9.71 14.47
C ARG A 15 -33.05 10.33 13.95
N ALA A 16 -33.07 11.60 13.56
CA ALA A 16 -31.87 12.28 13.08
C ALA A 16 -30.80 12.40 14.17
N ARG A 17 -31.20 12.69 15.42
CA ARG A 17 -30.30 12.73 16.57
C ARG A 17 -29.71 11.35 16.88
N ASP A 18 -30.53 10.31 16.88
CA ASP A 18 -30.07 8.93 17.10
C ASP A 18 -29.10 8.48 16.01
N ALA A 19 -29.40 8.80 14.74
CA ALA A 19 -28.50 8.52 13.63
C ALA A 19 -27.17 9.27 13.75
N ALA A 20 -27.18 10.51 14.22
CA ALA A 20 -25.94 11.27 14.48
C ALA A 20 -25.10 10.60 15.57
N LEU A 21 -25.71 10.23 16.70
CA LEU A 21 -25.03 9.53 17.79
C LEU A 21 -24.45 8.17 17.34
N SER A 22 -25.21 7.40 16.56
CA SER A 22 -24.75 6.14 16.00
C SER A 22 -23.54 6.32 15.08
N ARG A 23 -23.56 7.33 14.22
CA ARG A 23 -22.42 7.64 13.34
C ARG A 23 -21.18 8.05 14.13
N THR A 24 -21.33 8.86 15.18
CA THR A 24 -20.19 9.23 16.03
C THR A 24 -19.54 8.01 16.66
N LYS A 25 -20.33 7.11 17.26
CA LYS A 25 -19.80 5.84 17.83
C LYS A 25 -19.10 4.98 16.79
N PHE A 26 -19.62 4.94 15.57
CA PHE A 26 -18.99 4.21 14.47
C PHE A 26 -17.64 4.82 14.08
N VAL A 27 -17.55 6.15 14.03
CA VAL A 27 -16.29 6.86 13.74
C VAL A 27 -15.25 6.62 14.84
N GLU A 28 -15.66 6.68 16.11
CA GLU A 28 -14.78 6.34 17.25
C GLU A 28 -14.23 4.92 17.12
N ALA A 29 -15.11 3.93 16.90
CA ALA A 29 -14.70 2.54 16.70
C ALA A 29 -13.76 2.36 15.49
N LEU A 30 -13.95 3.13 14.41
CA LEU A 30 -13.09 3.08 13.23
C LEU A 30 -11.70 3.66 13.52
N ILE A 31 -11.62 4.73 14.31
CA ILE A 31 -10.34 5.32 14.73
C ILE A 31 -9.58 4.34 15.61
N ASP A 32 -10.24 3.75 16.60
CA ASP A 32 -9.63 2.75 17.49
C ASP A 32 -9.13 1.53 16.68
N ALA A 33 -9.95 1.04 15.74
CA ALA A 33 -9.57 -0.06 14.88
C ALA A 33 -8.37 0.29 13.96
N ALA A 34 -8.32 1.50 13.41
CA ALA A 34 -7.20 1.95 12.59
C ALA A 34 -5.90 2.04 13.38
N GLN A 35 -5.96 2.56 14.61
CA GLN A 35 -4.81 2.62 15.52
C GLN A 35 -4.33 1.22 15.90
N ALA A 36 -5.25 0.31 16.25
CA ALA A 36 -4.93 -1.07 16.57
C ALA A 36 -4.29 -1.80 15.38
N ALA A 37 -4.79 -1.57 14.16
CA ALA A 37 -4.22 -2.13 12.94
C ALA A 37 -2.80 -1.60 12.68
N ALA A 38 -2.57 -0.30 12.84
CA ALA A 38 -1.24 0.29 12.68
C ALA A 38 -0.23 -0.32 13.66
N ALA A 39 -0.59 -0.42 14.94
CA ALA A 39 0.25 -1.04 15.97
C ALA A 39 0.55 -2.52 15.66
N ALA A 40 -0.45 -3.27 15.18
CA ALA A 40 -0.26 -4.66 14.78
C ALA A 40 0.70 -4.80 13.59
N HIS A 41 0.61 -3.91 12.60
CA HIS A 41 1.52 -3.88 11.46
C HIS A 41 2.96 -3.53 11.87
N GLU A 42 3.14 -2.57 12.77
CA GLU A 42 4.46 -2.23 13.30
C GLU A 42 5.10 -3.43 14.01
N LYS A 43 4.34 -4.10 14.89
CA LYS A 43 4.80 -5.30 15.58
C LYS A 43 5.15 -6.44 14.62
N ALA A 44 4.35 -6.63 13.57
CA ALA A 44 4.63 -7.64 12.54
C ALA A 44 5.89 -7.28 11.73
N ALA A 45 6.09 -6.00 11.40
CA ALA A 45 7.28 -5.55 10.70
C ALA A 45 8.55 -5.73 11.55
N GLU A 46 8.49 -5.43 12.84
CA GLU A 46 9.59 -5.67 13.78
C GLU A 46 9.90 -7.16 13.90
N ALA A 47 8.89 -8.00 14.12
CA ALA A 47 9.07 -9.46 14.15
C ALA A 47 9.70 -10.00 12.86
N THR A 48 9.30 -9.45 11.71
CA THR A 48 9.87 -9.81 10.40
C THR A 48 11.34 -9.40 10.29
N ARG A 49 11.71 -8.20 10.77
CA ARG A 49 13.12 -7.76 10.81
C ARG A 49 13.96 -8.64 11.72
N THR A 50 13.45 -8.99 12.90
CA THR A 50 14.12 -9.88 13.85
C THR A 50 14.30 -11.27 13.28
N ALA A 51 13.27 -11.83 12.63
CA ALA A 51 13.37 -13.12 11.95
C ALA A 51 14.42 -13.07 10.83
N ALA A 52 14.40 -12.03 9.98
CA ALA A 52 15.38 -11.88 8.90
C ALA A 52 16.82 -11.74 9.42
N ARG A 53 17.01 -11.08 10.58
CA ARG A 53 18.33 -11.00 11.24
C ARG A 53 18.77 -12.37 11.76
N ALA A 54 17.89 -13.10 12.43
CA ALA A 54 18.19 -14.45 12.91
C ALA A 54 18.50 -15.41 11.75
N ASP A 55 17.79 -15.30 10.63
CA ASP A 55 18.05 -16.07 9.42
C ASP A 55 19.43 -15.74 8.83
N ALA A 56 19.82 -14.46 8.83
CA ALA A 56 21.14 -14.02 8.38
C ALA A 56 22.25 -14.53 9.31
N GLU A 57 22.09 -14.40 10.62
CA GLU A 57 23.04 -14.93 11.61
C GLU A 57 23.18 -16.46 11.50
N HIS A 58 22.08 -17.18 11.26
CA HIS A 58 22.12 -18.63 11.02
C HIS A 58 22.85 -18.96 9.71
N ALA A 59 22.66 -18.16 8.65
CA ALA A 59 23.37 -18.35 7.38
C ALA A 59 24.88 -18.10 7.49
N ASP A 60 25.27 -17.04 8.21
CA ASP A 60 26.67 -16.73 8.47
C ASP A 60 27.33 -17.83 9.32
N ALA A 61 26.67 -18.29 10.39
CA ALA A 61 27.18 -19.38 11.22
C ALA A 61 27.32 -20.71 10.45
N TYR A 62 26.36 -21.02 9.56
CA TYR A 62 26.45 -22.20 8.70
C TYR A 62 27.64 -22.10 7.73
N LYS A 63 27.87 -20.91 7.17
CA LYS A 63 29.03 -20.67 6.30
C LYS A 63 30.35 -20.78 7.07
N ASP A 64 30.43 -20.20 8.26
CA ASP A 64 31.63 -20.30 9.12
C ASP A 64 31.96 -21.76 9.45
N ALA A 65 30.94 -22.60 9.67
CA ALA A 65 31.14 -24.04 9.86
C ALA A 65 31.74 -24.72 8.62
N LEU A 66 31.24 -24.39 7.43
CA LEU A 66 31.79 -24.88 6.16
C LEU A 66 33.24 -24.41 5.95
N ASP A 67 33.53 -23.14 6.23
CA ASP A 67 34.86 -22.56 6.12
C ASP A 67 35.84 -23.17 7.15
N ALA A 68 35.33 -23.63 8.30
CA ALA A 68 36.07 -24.40 9.30
C ALA A 68 36.28 -25.88 8.94
N GLY A 69 35.79 -26.33 7.77
CA GLY A 69 36.01 -27.68 7.23
C GLY A 69 34.91 -28.69 7.52
N TRP A 70 33.78 -28.29 8.12
CA TRP A 70 32.61 -29.17 8.21
C TRP A 70 31.97 -29.33 6.84
N THR A 71 31.51 -30.54 6.52
CA THR A 71 30.73 -30.77 5.30
C THR A 71 29.24 -30.55 5.55
N ALA A 72 28.52 -30.17 4.50
CA ALA A 72 27.06 -30.03 4.58
C ALA A 72 26.34 -31.33 4.97
N ALA A 73 26.94 -32.49 4.67
CA ALA A 73 26.41 -33.79 5.07
C ALA A 73 26.54 -34.00 6.58
N GLU A 74 27.70 -33.70 7.17
CA GLU A 74 27.91 -33.81 8.62
C GLU A 74 27.03 -32.84 9.41
N LEU A 75 26.86 -31.61 8.91
CA LEU A 75 25.92 -30.64 9.51
C LEU A 75 24.47 -31.17 9.45
N LYS A 76 24.07 -31.76 8.33
CA LYS A 76 22.73 -32.37 8.21
C LYS A 76 22.55 -33.57 9.13
N ASP A 77 23.56 -34.44 9.25
CA ASP A 77 23.52 -35.63 10.09
C ASP A 77 23.50 -35.27 11.59
N SER A 78 24.03 -34.10 11.97
CA SER A 78 23.88 -33.51 13.31
C SER A 78 22.54 -32.80 13.55
N GLY A 79 21.66 -32.75 12.54
CA GLY A 79 20.34 -32.13 12.62
C GLY A 79 20.32 -30.64 12.29
N LEU A 80 21.45 -30.04 11.88
CA LEU A 80 21.53 -28.66 11.43
C LEU A 80 21.08 -28.58 9.96
N ILE A 81 19.94 -27.92 9.75
CA ILE A 81 19.36 -27.74 8.43
C ILE A 81 20.03 -26.55 7.74
N ALA A 82 20.35 -26.70 6.46
CA ALA A 82 20.90 -25.62 5.67
C ALA A 82 19.94 -24.39 5.67
N PRO A 83 20.47 -23.16 5.82
CA PRO A 83 19.66 -21.95 5.77
C PRO A 83 18.92 -21.84 4.44
N THR A 84 17.65 -21.42 4.49
CA THR A 84 16.90 -21.09 3.28
C THR A 84 17.50 -19.86 2.61
N PRO A 85 17.82 -19.91 1.30
CA PRO A 85 18.42 -18.77 0.61
C PRO A 85 17.43 -17.59 0.52
N VAL A 86 17.63 -16.58 1.36
CA VAL A 86 16.89 -15.32 1.40
C VAL A 86 17.33 -14.40 0.24
N GLY A 87 16.97 -14.73 -0.99
CA GLY A 87 17.38 -13.86 -2.10
C GLY A 87 17.00 -14.26 -3.51
N LYS A 88 16.52 -15.50 -3.72
CA LYS A 88 15.96 -15.85 -5.02
C LYS A 88 14.54 -15.30 -5.07
N LYS A 89 14.39 -14.07 -5.59
CA LYS A 89 13.10 -13.59 -6.14
C LYS A 89 12.50 -14.77 -6.91
N PRO A 90 11.28 -15.25 -6.61
CA PRO A 90 10.65 -16.21 -7.48
C PRO A 90 10.64 -15.56 -8.85
N SER A 91 11.36 -16.18 -9.81
CA SER A 91 11.30 -15.78 -11.20
C SER A 91 9.82 -15.72 -11.54
N LYS A 92 9.32 -14.52 -11.83
CA LYS A 92 7.94 -14.30 -12.23
C LYS A 92 7.76 -15.01 -13.56
N THR A 93 7.50 -16.32 -13.52
CA THR A 93 7.07 -17.10 -14.66
C THR A 93 5.68 -16.56 -14.98
N SER A 94 5.70 -15.58 -15.88
CA SER A 94 4.62 -15.04 -16.68
C SER A 94 3.31 -15.82 -16.53
N ALA A 95 2.45 -15.39 -15.61
CA ALA A 95 1.03 -15.74 -15.66
C ALA A 95 0.36 -14.88 -16.75
N LYS A 96 0.80 -15.05 -18.00
CA LYS A 96 0.11 -14.56 -19.19
C LYS A 96 -1.06 -15.50 -19.46
N ARG A 97 -2.16 -15.34 -18.70
CA ARG A 97 -3.47 -15.83 -19.17
C ARG A 97 -4.13 -14.72 -19.96
N THR A 98 -3.81 -14.71 -21.24
CA THR A 98 -4.71 -14.20 -22.28
C THR A 98 -5.89 -15.16 -22.37
N THR A 99 -7.05 -14.77 -21.86
CA THR A 99 -8.34 -15.30 -22.34
C THR A 99 -9.27 -14.12 -22.57
N GLY A 100 -9.22 -13.60 -23.80
CA GLY A 100 -10.26 -12.72 -24.30
C GLY A 100 -11.52 -13.52 -24.59
N ARG A 101 -12.66 -13.00 -24.13
CA ARG A 101 -14.03 -13.18 -24.67
C ARG A 101 -14.87 -12.14 -23.92
N GLY A 102 -15.22 -10.96 -24.46
CA GLY A 102 -15.69 -10.71 -25.82
C GLY A 102 -17.18 -11.07 -25.89
N THR A 103 -18.06 -10.20 -25.38
CA THR A 103 -19.47 -10.14 -25.81
C THR A 103 -19.97 -8.70 -25.87
N PRO A 104 -20.85 -8.38 -26.84
CA PRO A 104 -20.91 -7.10 -27.52
C PRO A 104 -21.89 -6.10 -26.92
N ARG A 105 -21.63 -4.81 -27.17
CA ARG A 105 -22.53 -3.68 -26.90
C ARG A 105 -23.92 -3.93 -27.48
N ARG A 106 -24.95 -3.80 -26.63
CA ARG A 106 -26.31 -3.42 -27.06
C ARG A 106 -26.49 -1.93 -26.75
N ARG A 107 -26.24 -1.07 -27.75
CA ARG A 107 -26.68 0.34 -27.72
C ARG A 107 -28.15 0.35 -28.16
N VAL A 108 -29.02 0.95 -27.36
CA VAL A 108 -30.35 1.43 -27.76
C VAL A 108 -30.54 2.80 -27.11
N GLY A 109 -30.79 3.83 -27.93
CA GLY A 109 -30.95 5.26 -27.58
C GLY A 109 -29.61 6.01 -27.49
N ALA A 110 -29.15 6.88 -28.40
CA ALA A 110 -29.73 8.17 -28.86
C ALA A 110 -30.18 9.00 -27.64
N GLU A 111 -29.63 10.16 -27.30
CA GLU A 111 -29.09 11.27 -28.10
C GLU A 111 -28.29 12.28 -27.23
N ASN A 112 -27.47 13.12 -27.88
CA ASN A 112 -26.77 14.32 -27.37
C ASN A 112 -25.62 14.08 -26.36
N THR A 113 -24.34 14.27 -26.71
CA THR A 113 -23.76 15.62 -26.95
C THR A 113 -22.43 15.48 -27.71
N ALA A 114 -22.25 16.37 -28.67
CA ALA A 114 -21.11 16.49 -29.57
C ALA A 114 -19.77 16.71 -28.86
N GLY A 115 -18.73 16.07 -29.37
CA GLY A 115 -17.36 16.56 -29.28
C GLY A 115 -16.81 16.76 -30.70
N PRO A 116 -15.91 17.72 -30.94
CA PRO A 116 -15.03 17.68 -32.09
C PRO A 116 -13.65 17.19 -31.64
N ASP A 117 -13.34 15.98 -32.09
CA ASP A 117 -12.00 15.48 -32.30
C ASP A 117 -11.33 16.29 -33.43
N ARG A 118 -10.06 16.66 -33.28
CA ARG A 118 -9.10 16.78 -34.40
C ARG A 118 -7.66 16.94 -33.91
N GLN A 119 -6.92 15.85 -34.12
CA GLN A 119 -5.60 15.78 -34.79
C GLN A 119 -4.34 16.19 -34.01
N HIS A 120 -3.66 15.14 -33.53
CA HIS A 120 -2.25 14.80 -33.78
C HIS A 120 -1.36 15.89 -34.40
N ASN A 121 -0.25 16.20 -33.71
CA ASN A 121 1.10 16.08 -34.27
C ASN A 121 2.10 15.86 -33.12
N ASP A 122 2.93 14.84 -33.31
CA ASP A 122 4.12 14.54 -32.53
C ASP A 122 5.27 15.52 -32.86
N ASP A 123 6.29 15.43 -32.01
CA ASP A 123 7.70 15.75 -32.24
C ASP A 123 8.30 17.12 -31.79
N VAL A 124 9.11 16.97 -30.73
CA VAL A 124 10.49 17.47 -30.58
C VAL A 124 10.75 18.77 -29.80
N ALA A 125 11.65 18.61 -28.82
CA ALA A 125 12.62 19.55 -28.25
C ALA A 125 12.30 20.29 -26.92
N SER A 126 13.00 19.81 -25.88
CA SER A 126 13.83 20.60 -24.96
C SER A 126 13.17 21.46 -23.86
N SER A 127 13.43 21.01 -22.61
CA SER A 127 13.74 21.70 -21.32
C SER A 127 13.87 23.24 -21.28
N PRO A 128 13.87 23.92 -20.10
CA PRO A 128 14.08 23.43 -18.72
C PRO A 128 13.18 24.03 -17.61
N THR A 129 13.36 23.49 -16.41
CA THR A 129 12.96 23.91 -15.06
C THR A 129 13.13 25.42 -14.74
N PRO A 130 12.34 26.01 -13.82
CA PRO A 130 12.80 27.15 -13.04
C PRO A 130 13.46 26.68 -11.75
N ASP A 131 14.70 27.14 -11.65
CA ASP A 131 15.64 27.21 -10.53
C ASP A 131 14.99 27.82 -9.26
N VAL A 132 15.13 27.15 -8.11
CA VAL A 132 15.07 27.83 -6.80
C VAL A 132 16.46 27.71 -6.20
N SER A 133 17.26 28.70 -6.55
CA SER A 133 18.63 28.86 -6.11
C SER A 133 18.71 29.00 -4.59
N THR A 134 19.68 28.28 -4.06
CA THR A 134 20.13 28.26 -2.68
C THR A 134 20.81 29.59 -2.33
N GLU A 135 20.43 30.24 -1.23
CA GLU A 135 21.28 31.24 -0.56
C GLU A 135 21.63 30.73 0.85
N PRO A 136 22.92 30.51 1.17
CA PRO A 136 23.36 30.22 2.52
C PRO A 136 23.77 31.50 3.24
N GLN A 137 22.96 32.00 4.17
CA GLN A 137 23.42 33.04 5.09
C GLN A 137 24.13 32.40 6.29
N SER A 138 25.44 32.20 6.12
CA SER A 138 26.37 32.16 7.25
C SER A 138 26.88 33.57 7.50
N SER A 139 26.78 34.07 8.73
CA SER A 139 27.87 34.73 9.48
C SER A 139 27.37 35.69 10.58
N THR A 140 27.73 35.35 11.82
CA THR A 140 28.49 36.21 12.76
C THR A 140 27.78 37.32 13.57
N THR A 141 27.71 37.04 14.87
CA THR A 141 27.59 37.97 16.01
C THR A 141 28.63 39.09 15.97
N PRO A 142 28.30 40.28 16.50
CA PRO A 142 29.20 40.88 17.48
C PRO A 142 28.46 41.43 18.71
N ALA A 143 29.16 41.32 19.83
CA ALA A 143 28.86 41.95 21.11
C ALA A 143 29.05 43.47 21.04
N HIS A 144 28.24 44.20 21.81
CA HIS A 144 28.72 45.26 22.69
C HIS A 144 27.71 45.59 23.80
#